data_AF-A0A8T1MEY1-F1
#
_entry.id   AF-A0A8T1MEY1-F1
#
_cell.length_a   1.000
_cell.length_b   1.000
_cell.length_c   1.000
_cell.angle_alpha   90.00
_cell.angle_beta   90.00
_cell.angle_gamma   90.00
#
_symmetry.space_group_name_H-M   'P 1'
#
loop_
_entity.id
_entity.type
_entity.pdbx_description
1 polymer ?
#
loop_
_entity_poly.entity_id
_entity_poly.type
_entity_poly.pdbx_seq_one_letter_code
_entity_poly.pdbx_strand_id
1 'polypeptide(L)'
;MTNVSVVILAFAFTMIAAQKFTCYNNSNGPENGNQALETQENCTFCGLQQQLEGTKVILTNRTCDETCTTFSVQDQGRRVCCTVSLCNYNYSTAWDGQLGERYLEKNL
;
A
#
# COMPACT_ATOMS: atom_id res chain seq x y z
N MET A 1 -35.10 10.75 -49.75
CA MET A 1 -33.87 11.45 -49.30
C MET A 1 -33.82 11.32 -47.79
N THR A 2 -33.11 10.33 -47.28
CA THR A 2 -33.02 10.00 -45.85
C THR A 2 -31.85 10.77 -45.24
N ASN A 3 -32.16 11.67 -44.30
CA ASN A 3 -31.16 12.38 -43.50
C ASN A 3 -30.36 11.39 -42.66
N VAL A 4 -29.04 11.37 -42.85
CA VAL A 4 -28.13 10.53 -42.09
C VAL A 4 -27.80 11.25 -40.79
N SER A 5 -28.36 10.75 -39.68
CA SER A 5 -28.01 11.21 -38.33
C SER A 5 -26.54 10.91 -38.03
N VAL A 6 -25.76 11.96 -37.80
CA VAL A 6 -24.38 11.86 -37.30
C VAL A 6 -24.44 11.53 -35.81
N VAL A 7 -24.20 10.28 -35.45
CA VAL A 7 -24.03 9.85 -34.06
C VAL A 7 -22.60 10.20 -33.64
N ILE A 8 -22.45 11.26 -32.86
CA ILE A 8 -21.18 11.64 -32.23
C ILE A 8 -20.97 10.71 -31.03
N LEU A 9 -20.18 9.65 -31.21
CA LEU A 9 -19.65 8.86 -30.10
C LEU A 9 -18.56 9.66 -29.39
N ALA A 10 -18.95 10.40 -28.36
CA ALA A 10 -18.00 10.97 -27.42
C ALA A 10 -17.40 9.84 -26.56
N PHE A 11 -16.27 9.30 -27.01
CA PHE A 11 -15.45 8.43 -26.17
C PHE A 11 -14.82 9.30 -25.07
N ALA A 12 -15.44 9.28 -23.89
CA ALA A 12 -14.81 9.80 -22.68
C ALA A 12 -13.65 8.86 -22.33
N PHE A 13 -12.45 9.18 -22.84
CA PHE A 13 -11.21 8.62 -22.34
C PHE A 13 -11.03 9.17 -20.93
N THR A 14 -11.57 8.47 -19.93
CA THR A 14 -11.15 8.69 -18.54
C THR A 14 -9.67 8.37 -18.50
N MET A 15 -8.83 9.41 -18.51
CA MET A 15 -7.46 9.28 -18.04
C MET A 15 -7.57 8.86 -16.58
N ILE A 16 -7.48 7.56 -16.32
CA ILE A 16 -7.19 7.05 -15.00
C ILE A 16 -5.78 7.58 -14.74
N ALA A 17 -5.69 8.72 -14.06
CA ALA A 17 -4.42 9.21 -13.55
C ALA A 17 -3.85 8.04 -12.74
N ALA A 18 -2.77 7.43 -13.22
CA ALA A 18 -2.09 6.36 -12.49
C ALA A 18 -1.83 6.92 -11.10
N GLN A 19 -2.51 6.37 -10.08
CA GLN A 19 -2.32 6.83 -8.72
C GLN A 19 -0.87 6.52 -8.37
N LYS A 20 -0.04 7.56 -8.28
CA LYS A 20 1.35 7.40 -7.85
C LYS A 20 1.33 7.01 -6.38
N PHE A 21 1.57 5.74 -6.12
CA PHE A 21 1.52 5.14 -4.81
C PHE A 21 2.95 5.04 -4.25
N THR A 22 3.19 5.66 -3.11
CA THR A 22 4.55 5.70 -2.51
C THR A 22 4.61 4.82 -1.29
N CYS A 23 5.61 3.95 -1.21
CA CYS A 23 5.85 3.10 -0.05
C CYS A 23 7.25 3.34 0.51
N TYR A 24 7.45 2.96 1.76
CA TYR A 24 8.80 2.65 2.22
C TYR A 24 9.25 1.35 1.55
N ASN A 25 10.46 1.33 1.00
CA ASN A 25 11.07 0.11 0.47
C ASN A 25 12.47 -0.03 1.07
N ASN A 26 12.59 -0.89 2.07
CA ASN A 26 13.86 -1.20 2.68
C ASN A 26 13.85 -2.61 3.29
N SER A 27 14.73 -3.44 2.77
CA SER A 27 15.06 -4.73 3.36
C SER A 27 15.87 -4.52 4.64
N ASN A 28 15.55 -5.27 5.68
CA ASN A 28 16.23 -5.28 6.97
C ASN A 28 16.34 -3.89 7.62
N GLY A 29 15.34 -3.04 7.37
CA GLY A 29 15.26 -1.72 7.98
C GLY A 29 15.06 -1.81 9.49
N PRO A 30 15.47 -0.77 10.25
CA PRO A 30 15.09 -0.71 11.65
C PRO A 30 13.55 -0.69 11.78
N GLU A 31 13.05 -1.10 12.95
CA GLU A 31 11.62 -1.00 13.26
C GLU A 31 11.13 0.44 13.06
N ASN A 32 11.96 1.44 13.41
CA ASN A 32 11.75 2.86 13.16
C ASN A 32 13.06 3.55 12.69
N GLY A 33 12.99 4.54 11.79
CA GLY A 33 14.14 5.37 11.36
C GLY A 33 14.55 5.20 9.89
N ASN A 34 15.43 6.09 9.40
CA ASN A 34 15.91 6.26 8.02
C ASN A 34 15.46 5.20 7.01
N GLN A 35 14.22 5.33 6.54
CA GLN A 35 13.67 4.46 5.51
C GLN A 35 13.97 5.04 4.12
N ALA A 36 14.36 4.19 3.18
CA ALA A 36 14.36 4.57 1.77
C ALA A 36 12.92 4.62 1.26
N LEU A 37 12.59 5.69 0.56
CA LEU A 37 11.30 5.90 -0.09
C LEU A 37 11.41 5.41 -1.52
N GLU A 38 10.41 4.66 -1.96
CA GLU A 38 10.29 4.31 -3.36
C GLU A 38 8.88 4.64 -3.87
N THR A 39 8.85 5.43 -4.94
CA THR A 39 7.64 5.75 -5.68
C THR A 39 7.75 5.01 -7.01
N GLN A 40 7.02 3.90 -7.16
CA GLN A 40 6.91 3.21 -8.45
C GLN A 40 5.49 3.39 -9.01
N GLU A 41 5.37 3.41 -10.35
CA GLU A 41 4.07 3.53 -11.02
C GLU A 41 3.19 2.27 -10.88
N ASN A 42 3.76 1.13 -10.46
CA ASN A 42 3.05 -0.15 -10.37
C ASN A 42 2.74 -0.62 -8.94
N CYS A 43 3.05 0.17 -7.92
CA CYS A 43 2.74 -0.28 -6.56
C CYS A 43 1.25 -0.14 -6.26
N THR A 44 0.62 -1.27 -5.94
CA THR A 44 -0.78 -1.30 -5.48
C THR A 44 -0.84 -1.42 -3.96
N PHE A 45 0.15 -2.08 -3.35
CA PHE A 45 0.21 -2.36 -1.92
C PHE A 45 1.58 -2.02 -1.34
N CYS A 46 1.57 -1.41 -0.14
CA CYS A 46 2.76 -1.32 0.69
C CYS A 46 2.76 -2.51 1.65
N GLY A 47 3.81 -3.32 1.59
CA GLY A 47 4.04 -4.43 2.50
C GLY A 47 4.87 -4.01 3.71
N LEU A 48 4.49 -4.49 4.89
CA LEU A 48 5.35 -4.51 6.08
C LEU A 48 5.38 -5.93 6.61
N GLN A 49 6.58 -6.50 6.63
CA GLN A 49 6.86 -7.82 7.17
C GLN A 49 7.81 -7.69 8.36
N GLN A 50 7.47 -8.34 9.46
CA GLN A 50 8.29 -8.43 10.65
C GLN A 50 8.63 -9.88 10.93
N GLN A 51 9.91 -10.15 11.18
CA GLN A 51 10.35 -11.41 11.74
C GLN A 51 10.44 -11.27 13.26
N LEU A 52 9.93 -12.27 13.96
CA LEU A 52 9.82 -12.27 15.41
C LEU A 52 10.73 -13.36 16.00
N GLU A 53 11.26 -13.06 17.18
CA GLU A 53 11.86 -14.03 18.10
C GLU A 53 11.09 -13.90 19.42
N GLY A 54 10.07 -14.74 19.60
CA GLY A 54 9.05 -14.53 20.64
C GLY A 54 8.24 -13.25 20.37
N THR A 55 8.18 -12.34 21.34
CA THR A 55 7.50 -11.04 21.19
C THR A 55 8.39 -9.95 20.58
N LYS A 56 9.68 -10.22 20.38
CA LYS A 56 10.64 -9.23 19.91
C LYS A 56 10.71 -9.20 18.39
N VAL A 57 10.60 -8.02 17.80
CA VAL A 57 10.90 -7.80 16.38
C VAL A 57 12.41 -7.82 16.18
N ILE A 58 12.89 -8.74 15.36
CA ILE A 58 14.33 -8.87 15.04
C ILE A 58 14.65 -8.37 13.63
N LEU A 59 13.65 -8.32 12.75
CA LEU A 59 13.79 -7.86 11.38
C LEU A 59 12.52 -7.16 10.91
N THR A 60 12.65 -6.08 10.15
CA THR A 60 11.55 -5.45 9.43
C THR A 60 11.90 -5.30 7.95
N ASN A 61 11.06 -5.84 7.08
CA ASN A 61 11.13 -5.68 5.64
C ASN A 61 9.93 -4.87 5.18
N ARG A 62 10.19 -3.84 4.38
CA ARG A 62 9.16 -3.02 3.76
C ARG A 62 9.26 -3.15 2.26
N THR A 63 8.12 -3.37 1.60
CA THR A 63 8.05 -3.65 0.17
C THR A 63 6.97 -2.83 -0.51
N CYS A 64 7.11 -2.70 -1.83
CA CYS A 64 6.21 -2.02 -2.74
C CYS A 64 5.81 -3.09 -3.77
N ASP A 65 4.60 -3.63 -3.68
CA ASP A 65 4.19 -4.82 -4.43
C ASP A 65 2.89 -4.59 -5.21
N GLU A 66 2.75 -5.23 -6.38
CA GLU A 66 1.50 -5.28 -7.14
C GLU A 66 0.44 -6.18 -6.46
N THR A 67 0.91 -7.20 -5.74
CA THR A 67 0.06 -8.14 -4.99
C THR A 67 0.64 -8.33 -3.59
N CYS A 68 -0.21 -8.62 -2.60
CA CYS A 68 0.27 -8.76 -1.23
C CYS A 68 -0.49 -9.83 -0.44
N THR A 69 0.27 -10.75 0.15
CA THR A 69 -0.25 -11.84 0.99
C THR A 69 0.04 -11.52 2.46
N THR A 70 -1.01 -11.51 3.28
CA THR A 70 -0.90 -11.32 4.74
C THR A 70 -0.68 -12.65 5.44
N PHE A 71 0.12 -12.65 6.52
CA PHE A 71 0.22 -13.80 7.42
C PHE A 71 0.55 -13.36 8.85
N SER A 72 0.25 -14.21 9.83
CA SER A 72 0.65 -14.01 11.21
C SER A 72 0.91 -15.36 11.85
N VAL A 73 2.17 -15.65 12.14
CA VAL A 73 2.61 -16.86 12.84
C VAL A 73 3.21 -16.41 14.16
N GLN A 74 2.58 -16.86 15.25
CA GLN A 74 2.99 -16.51 16.60
C GLN A 74 4.47 -16.87 16.81
N ASP A 75 5.22 -15.94 17.39
CA ASP A 75 6.65 -16.07 17.71
C ASP A 75 7.62 -16.29 16.52
N GLN A 76 7.14 -16.23 15.27
CA GLN A 76 7.97 -16.40 14.07
C GLN A 76 7.95 -15.18 13.16
N GLY A 77 6.76 -14.63 12.90
CA GLY A 77 6.66 -13.51 11.98
C GLY A 77 5.24 -13.11 11.62
N ARG A 78 5.13 -11.90 11.07
CA ARG A 78 3.87 -11.33 10.61
C ARG A 78 4.09 -10.47 9.38
N ARG A 79 3.10 -10.43 8.50
CA ARG A 79 3.07 -9.55 7.34
C ARG A 79 1.69 -8.94 7.18
N VAL A 80 1.68 -7.63 6.99
CA VAL A 80 0.51 -6.81 6.73
C VAL A 80 0.72 -6.00 5.46
N CYS A 81 -0.38 -5.71 4.78
CA CYS A 81 -0.43 -5.01 3.52
C CYS A 81 -1.41 -3.84 3.66
N CYS A 82 -1.11 -2.70 3.05
CA CYS A 82 -1.97 -1.53 3.08
C CYS A 82 -1.92 -0.76 1.76
N THR A 83 -2.95 0.03 1.49
CA THR A 83 -3.20 0.67 0.18
C THR A 83 -3.23 2.20 0.26
N VAL A 84 -2.58 2.77 1.28
CA VAL A 84 -2.41 4.23 1.44
C VAL A 84 -0.92 4.56 1.35
N SER A 85 -0.55 5.68 0.72
CA SER A 85 0.87 6.03 0.60
C SER A 85 1.53 6.10 2.00
N LEU A 86 2.73 5.56 2.11
CA LEU A 86 3.56 5.53 3.32
C LEU A 86 2.96 4.78 4.53
N CYS A 87 1.89 4.02 4.34
CA CYS A 87 1.22 3.30 5.44
C CYS A 87 2.11 2.23 6.10
N ASN A 88 3.09 1.68 5.36
CA ASN A 88 4.03 0.68 5.87
C ASN A 88 5.17 1.25 6.74
N TYR A 89 4.96 2.38 7.42
CA TYR A 89 5.92 2.96 8.35
C TYR A 89 6.19 2.01 9.54
N ASN A 90 5.15 1.62 10.27
CA ASN A 90 5.19 0.66 11.36
C ASN A 90 3.99 -0.31 11.29
N TYR A 91 3.98 -1.35 12.13
CA TYR A 91 2.94 -2.38 12.08
C TYR A 91 1.54 -1.83 12.37
N SER A 92 1.40 -0.89 13.32
CA SER A 92 0.10 -0.28 13.64
C SER A 92 -0.43 0.51 12.45
N THR A 93 0.37 1.41 11.87
CA THR A 93 -0.04 2.20 10.71
C THR A 93 -0.31 1.35 9.49
N ALA A 94 0.43 0.25 9.31
CA ALA A 94 0.21 -0.66 8.20
C ALA A 94 -1.06 -1.49 8.39
N TRP A 95 -1.39 -1.85 9.62
CA TRP A 95 -2.65 -2.49 9.99
C TRP A 95 -3.83 -1.54 9.83
N ASP A 96 -3.70 -0.31 10.31
CA ASP A 96 -4.72 0.74 10.20
C ASP A 96 -4.92 1.18 8.73
N GLY A 97 -3.84 1.18 7.95
CA GLY A 97 -3.83 1.45 6.52
C GLY A 97 -4.59 0.42 5.67
N GLN A 98 -5.10 -0.67 6.25
CA GLN A 98 -6.10 -1.54 5.62
C GLN A 98 -7.47 -0.86 5.48
N LEU A 99 -7.78 0.18 6.27
CA LEU A 99 -9.13 0.72 6.43
C LEU A 99 -9.41 2.05 5.70
N GLY A 100 -8.40 2.63 5.03
CA GLY A 100 -8.52 3.88 4.27
C GLY A 100 -8.80 5.14 5.12
N GLU A 101 -8.79 6.32 4.48
CA GLU A 101 -8.96 7.65 5.11
C GLU A 101 -10.20 7.78 6.02
N ARG A 102 -11.22 6.93 5.83
CA ARG A 102 -12.49 6.91 6.58
C ARG A 102 -12.37 6.69 8.09
N TYR A 103 -11.24 6.22 8.60
CA TYR A 103 -11.01 6.06 10.04
C TYR A 103 -10.27 7.22 10.70
N LEU A 104 -9.73 8.17 9.92
CA LEU A 104 -9.10 9.38 10.45
C LEU A 104 -10.14 10.41 10.93
N GLU A 105 -11.35 10.41 10.34
CA GLU A 105 -12.42 11.34 10.70
C GLU A 105 -13.26 10.91 11.93
N LYS A 106 -13.07 9.70 12.46
CA LYS A 106 -13.86 9.19 13.60
C LYS A 106 -13.20 9.35 14.97
N ASN A 107 -11.99 9.89 15.03
CA ASN A 107 -11.27 10.13 16.28
C ASN A 107 -10.86 11.60 16.49
N LEU A 108 -11.61 12.54 15.90
CA LEU A 108 -11.61 13.95 16.30
C LEU A 108 -12.85 14.25 17.15
#